data_AF-A0A2V8QR65-F1
#
_entry.id   AF-A0A2V8QR65-F1
#
_cell.length_a   1.000
_cell.length_b   1.000
_cell.length_c   1.000
_cell.angle_alpha   90.00
_cell.angle_beta   90.00
_cell.angle_gamma   90.00
#
_symmetry.space_group_name_H-M   'P 1'
#
loop_
_entity.id
_entity.type
_entity.pdbx_description
1 polymer ?
#
loop_
_entity_poly.entity_id
_entity_poly.type
_entity_poly.pdbx_seq_one_letter_code
_entity_poly.pdbx_strand_id
1 'polypeptide(L)' 'EINERAFDYLDAPVKRVSGADVPMPYAKNLEQLAIPDFKQIVAAVREVSYLD' A
#
# COMPACT_ATOMS: atom_id res chain seq x y z
N GLU A 1 1.89 -11.88 -13.63
CA GLU A 1 1.61 -10.44 -13.76
C GLU A 1 0.10 -10.21 -13.75
N ILE A 2 -0.42 -9.32 -12.89
CA ILE A 2 -1.87 -9.01 -12.86
C ILE A 2 -2.23 -8.09 -14.02
N ASN A 3 -1.47 -7.00 -14.20
CA ASN A 3 -1.72 -6.05 -15.28
C ASN A 3 -1.70 -6.72 -16.66
N GLU A 4 -0.75 -7.59 -16.97
CA GLU A 4 -0.70 -8.22 -18.30
C GLU A 4 -1.82 -9.23 -18.56
N ARG A 5 -2.34 -9.88 -17.52
CA ARG A 5 -3.28 -11.01 -17.65
C ARG A 5 -4.73 -10.64 -17.38
N ALA A 6 -4.98 -9.50 -16.76
CA ALA A 6 -6.29 -9.10 -16.30
C ALA A 6 -6.56 -7.60 -16.42
N PHE A 7 -5.84 -6.87 -17.28
CA PHE A 7 -5.99 -5.41 -17.43
C PHE A 7 -7.45 -4.99 -17.61
N ASP A 8 -8.16 -5.66 -18.53
CA ASP A 8 -9.54 -5.31 -18.87
C ASP A 8 -10.55 -5.56 -17.73
N TYR A 9 -10.15 -6.30 -16.68
CA TYR A 9 -10.97 -6.58 -15.51
C TYR A 9 -10.72 -5.60 -14.35
N LEU A 10 -9.72 -4.73 -14.45
CA LEU A 10 -9.36 -3.80 -13.39
C LEU A 10 -10.14 -2.48 -13.55
N ASP A 11 -11.08 -2.25 -12.65
CA ASP A 11 -11.84 -0.97 -12.58
C ASP A 11 -11.01 0.19 -12.00
N ALA A 12 -9.88 -0.12 -11.38
CA ALA A 12 -9.00 0.83 -10.70
C ALA A 12 -7.53 0.39 -10.78
N PRO A 13 -6.58 1.34 -10.69
CA PRO A 13 -5.16 1.01 -10.73
C PRO A 13 -4.73 0.15 -9.54
N VAL A 14 -3.87 -0.84 -9.80
CA VAL A 14 -3.29 -1.68 -8.74
C VAL A 14 -2.30 -0.85 -7.92
N LYS A 15 -2.59 -0.68 -6.63
CA LYS A 15 -1.73 0.02 -5.67
C LYS A 15 -1.06 -0.95 -4.72
N ARG A 16 0.20 -0.67 -4.35
CA ARG A 16 0.96 -1.45 -3.37
C ARG A 16 1.10 -0.66 -2.07
N VAL A 17 0.88 -1.34 -0.96
CA VAL A 17 1.22 -0.85 0.38
C VAL A 17 2.38 -1.70 0.87
N SER A 18 3.53 -1.07 1.09
CA SER A 18 4.78 -1.73 1.50
C SER A 18 5.45 -0.94 2.60
N GLY A 19 6.46 -1.55 3.24
CA GLY A 19 7.27 -0.84 4.21
C GLY A 19 7.98 0.36 3.58
N ALA A 20 8.42 1.27 4.45
CA ALA A 20 9.22 2.41 4.02
C ALA A 20 10.51 1.93 3.34
N ASP A 21 10.94 2.65 2.30
CA ASP A 21 12.15 2.34 1.52
C ASP A 21 13.42 2.76 2.28
N VAL A 22 13.61 2.16 3.44
CA VAL A 22 14.75 2.40 4.35
C VAL A 22 15.16 1.07 5.00
N PRO A 23 16.43 0.91 5.41
CA PRO A 23 16.82 -0.20 6.26
C PRO A 23 16.00 -0.23 7.55
N MET A 24 15.67 -1.44 8.02
CA MET A 24 14.81 -1.62 9.20
C MET A 24 15.44 -0.97 10.45
N PRO A 25 14.82 0.07 11.03
CA PRO A 25 15.38 0.77 12.18
C PRO A 25 15.13 0.00 13.48
N TYR A 26 16.09 0.06 14.41
CA TYR A 26 15.96 -0.57 15.74
C TYR A 26 15.06 0.21 16.70
N ALA A 27 15.02 1.54 16.57
CA ALA A 27 14.23 2.37 17.46
C ALA A 27 12.73 2.09 17.25
N LYS A 28 12.04 1.62 18.30
CA LYS A 28 10.64 1.15 18.25
C LYS A 28 9.67 2.13 17.58
N ASN A 29 9.86 3.43 17.79
CA ASN A 29 9.04 4.45 17.14
C ASN A 29 9.25 4.51 15.62
N LEU A 30 10.48 4.36 15.15
CA LEU A 30 10.81 4.33 13.73
C LEU A 30 10.43 2.98 13.10
N GLU A 31 10.56 1.90 13.86
CA GLU A 31 10.14 0.56 13.45
C GLU A 31 8.65 0.54 13.07
N GLN A 32 7.81 1.15 13.92
CA GLN A 32 6.38 1.27 13.68
C GLN A 32 6.04 2.08 12.42
N LEU A 33 6.86 3.07 12.07
CA LEU A 33 6.67 3.89 10.87
C LEU A 33 7.21 3.19 9.60
N ALA A 34 8.14 2.25 9.75
CA ALA A 34 8.72 1.52 8.65
C ALA A 34 7.84 0.34 8.19
N ILE A 35 7.00 -0.20 9.07
CA ILE A 35 6.09 -1.32 8.78
C ILE A 35 4.74 -0.78 8.29
N PRO A 36 4.12 -1.40 7.26
CA PRO A 36 2.75 -1.09 6.85
C PRO A 36 1.76 -1.21 7.99
N ASP A 37 0.92 -0.19 8.20
CA ASP A 37 -0.12 -0.21 9.22
C ASP A 37 -1.54 -0.26 8.63
N PHE A 38 -2.50 -0.52 9.52
CA PHE A 38 -3.93 -0.59 9.16
C PHE A 38 -4.45 0.72 8.55
N LYS A 39 -3.97 1.88 9.01
CA LYS A 39 -4.46 3.17 8.51
C LYS A 39 -4.00 3.40 7.07
N GLN A 40 -2.77 3.03 6.75
CA GLN A 40 -2.24 3.10 5.39
C GLN A 40 -3.00 2.17 4.44
N ILE A 41 -3.38 0.97 4.89
CA ILE A 41 -4.20 0.04 4.11
C ILE A 41 -5.57 0.66 3.81
N VAL A 42 -6.26 1.18 4.83
CA VAL A 42 -7.58 1.78 4.66
C VAL A 42 -7.51 2.99 3.72
N ALA A 43 -6.51 3.86 3.89
CA ALA A 43 -6.32 5.00 3.00
C ALA A 43 -6.09 4.56 1.54
N ALA A 44 -5.24 3.55 1.31
CA ALA A 44 -4.99 3.03 -0.03
C ALA A 44 -6.25 2.43 -0.68
N VAL A 45 -7.08 1.71 0.11
CA VAL A 45 -8.35 1.14 -0.38
C VAL A 45 -9.34 2.24 -0.76
N ARG A 46 -9.46 3.28 0.07
CA ARG A 46 -10.39 4.39 -0.19
C ARG A 46 -9.97 5.19 -1.42
N GLU A 47 -8.66 5.42 -1.59
CA GLU A 47 -8.11 6.10 -2.77
C GLU A 47 -8.40 5.34 -4.07
N VAL A 48 -8.14 4.02 -4.13
CA VAL A 48 -8.44 3.23 -5.34
C VAL A 48 -9.94 3.04 -5.58
N SER A 49 -10.75 3.20 -4.54
CA SER A 49 -12.21 3.14 -4.62
C SER A 49 -12.85 4.52 -4.90
N TYR A 50 -12.05 5.57 -5.06
CA TYR A 50 -12.50 6.97 -5.25
C TYR A 50 -13.49 7.45 -4.16
N LEU A 51 -13.26 7.02 -2.90
CA LEU A 51 -14.09 7.37 -1.74
C LEU A 51 -13.52 8.54 -0.91
N ASP A 52 -12.42 9.13 -1.38
CA ASP A 52 -11.72 10.28 -0.80
C ASP A 52 -11.65 11.44 -1.81
#